data_AF-A0A2B7X6U7-F1
#
_entry.id   AF-A0A2B7X6U7-F1
#
_cell.length_a   1.000
_cell.length_b   1.000
_cell.length_c   1.000
_cell.angle_alpha   90.00
_cell.angle_beta   90.00
_cell.angle_gamma   90.00
#
_symmetry.space_group_name_H-M   'P 1'
#
loop_
_entity.id
_entity.type
_entity.pdbx_description
1 polymer ?
#
loop_
_entity_poly.entity_id
_entity_poly.type
_entity_poly.pdbx_seq_one_letter_code
_entity_poly.pdbx_strand_id
1 'polypeptide(L)'
;MAASQTTSANTSATPPSPASTAPPPDINLRNPLPLSAAQEAQVRDIYYKRVRGYCGPEIKEFAACAINRTITATWVCRKQRLAMNACMVKHAKPEEEDRAREEWFAGREERRRNRELEEQKTEERRREVIRMMREDEERRRKAEAESTKGKK
;
A
#
# COMPACT_ATOMS: atom_id res chain seq x y z
N MET A 1 47.18 26.93 18.08
CA MET A 1 46.66 26.37 19.35
C MET A 1 45.36 27.10 19.69
N ALA A 2 44.21 26.42 19.62
CA ALA A 2 42.85 26.78 20.11
C ALA A 2 41.80 26.31 19.08
N ALA A 3 41.34 25.06 19.15
CA ALA A 3 40.19 24.57 19.91
C ALA A 3 38.91 24.50 19.05
N SER A 4 38.73 23.35 18.39
CA SER A 4 37.50 22.96 17.68
C SER A 4 36.39 22.64 18.68
N GLN A 5 35.23 23.29 18.52
CA GLN A 5 34.04 23.00 19.33
C GLN A 5 33.26 21.85 18.71
N THR A 6 33.16 20.76 19.46
CA THR A 6 32.29 19.60 19.22
C THR A 6 30.86 19.94 19.60
N THR A 7 29.93 19.88 18.65
CA THR A 7 28.49 19.95 18.91
C THR A 7 27.95 18.54 19.19
N SER A 8 27.61 18.29 20.46
CA SER A 8 26.91 17.07 20.88
C SER A 8 25.47 17.07 20.34
N ALA A 9 25.15 16.10 19.49
CA ALA A 9 23.78 15.82 19.07
C ALA A 9 23.02 15.19 20.24
N ASN A 10 22.12 15.97 20.84
CA ASN A 10 21.24 15.53 21.92
C ASN A 10 20.16 14.60 21.33
N THR A 11 20.35 13.30 21.47
CA THR A 11 19.40 12.27 21.00
C THR A 11 18.37 12.05 22.10
N SER A 12 17.30 12.86 22.08
CA SER A 12 16.16 12.66 22.97
C SER A 12 15.28 11.53 22.42
N ALA A 13 15.53 10.31 22.88
CA ALA A 13 14.67 9.16 22.63
C ALA A 13 13.28 9.42 23.23
N THR A 14 12.26 9.53 22.39
CA THR A 14 10.85 9.58 22.81
C THR A 14 10.34 8.14 22.97
N PRO A 15 9.73 7.76 24.10
CA PRO A 15 9.16 6.43 24.28
C PRO A 15 7.93 6.22 23.38
N PRO A 16 7.65 4.99 22.90
CA PRO A 16 6.44 4.70 22.12
C PRO A 16 5.22 4.77 23.04
N SER A 17 4.39 5.80 22.86
CA SER A 17 3.10 5.92 23.54
C SER A 17 2.11 4.89 22.97
N PRO A 18 1.38 4.15 23.83
CA PRO A 18 0.49 3.07 23.39
C PRO A 18 -0.70 3.62 22.60
N ALA A 19 -1.13 2.85 21.61
CA ALA A 19 -2.26 3.15 20.73
C ALA A 19 -3.53 3.49 21.52
N SER A 20 -3.85 4.78 21.61
CA SER A 20 -5.18 5.24 22.03
C SER A 20 -6.17 4.96 20.92
N THR A 21 -7.06 4.01 21.17
CA THR A 21 -8.33 3.82 20.46
C THR A 21 -9.19 5.07 20.66
N ALA A 22 -8.95 6.10 19.86
CA ALA A 22 -9.85 7.25 19.78
C ALA A 22 -11.07 6.87 18.92
N PRO A 23 -12.29 7.25 19.32
CA PRO A 23 -13.47 7.08 18.47
C PRO A 23 -13.26 7.81 17.12
N PRO A 24 -13.84 7.32 16.02
CA PRO A 24 -13.63 7.92 14.71
C PRO A 24 -14.06 9.40 14.76
N PRO A 25 -13.19 10.34 14.34
CA PRO A 25 -13.54 11.75 14.33
C PRO A 25 -14.71 11.98 13.37
N ASP A 26 -15.68 12.77 13.83
CA ASP A 26 -16.84 13.20 13.04
C ASP A 26 -16.36 13.93 11.77
N ILE A 27 -16.54 13.28 10.61
CA ILE A 27 -15.96 13.71 9.34
C ILE A 27 -16.79 14.85 8.77
N ASN A 28 -16.49 16.07 9.22
CA ASN A 28 -17.06 17.28 8.67
C ASN A 28 -16.46 17.57 7.29
N LEU A 29 -17.20 17.21 6.23
CA LEU A 29 -16.84 17.42 4.82
C LEU A 29 -16.61 18.91 4.45
N ARG A 30 -17.05 19.84 5.32
CA ARG A 30 -16.95 21.30 5.16
C ARG A 30 -15.59 21.88 5.58
N ASN A 31 -14.80 21.14 6.35
CA ASN A 31 -13.46 21.54 6.79
C ASN A 31 -12.55 20.29 6.70
N PRO A 32 -11.86 20.09 5.56
CA PRO A 32 -11.19 18.83 5.29
C PRO A 32 -10.09 18.62 6.34
N LEU A 33 -10.18 17.49 7.05
CA LEU A 33 -9.08 17.03 7.90
C LEU A 33 -7.82 16.92 7.02
N PRO A 34 -6.67 17.49 7.42
CA PRO A 34 -5.44 17.30 6.67
C PRO A 34 -5.11 15.81 6.67
N LEU A 35 -5.14 15.20 5.48
CA LEU A 35 -4.73 13.81 5.29
C LEU A 35 -3.21 13.72 5.45
N SER A 36 -2.73 12.60 5.99
CA SER A 36 -1.29 12.35 5.96
C SER A 36 -0.81 12.18 4.52
N ALA A 37 0.46 12.49 4.23
CA ALA A 37 1.01 12.41 2.87
C ALA A 37 0.80 11.03 2.21
N ALA A 38 0.82 9.95 3.01
CA ALA A 38 0.54 8.59 2.53
C ALA A 38 -0.95 8.39 2.17
N GLN A 39 -1.87 9.01 2.90
CA GLN A 39 -3.30 8.96 2.61
C GLN A 39 -3.64 9.77 1.35
N GLU A 40 -3.02 10.94 1.17
CA GLU A 40 -3.15 11.73 -0.05
C GLU A 40 -2.62 11.00 -1.28
N ALA A 41 -1.54 10.22 -1.14
CA ALA A 41 -1.05 9.38 -2.23
C ALA A 41 -2.09 8.34 -2.67
N GLN A 42 -2.80 7.71 -1.72
CA GLN A 42 -3.86 6.74 -2.02
C GLN A 42 -5.07 7.39 -2.70
N VAL A 43 -5.44 8.61 -2.29
CA VAL A 43 -6.47 9.40 -2.97
C VAL A 43 -6.04 9.72 -4.39
N ARG A 44 -4.78 10.16 -4.58
CA ARG A 44 -4.21 10.44 -5.91
C ARG A 44 -4.24 9.20 -6.81
N ASP A 45 -4.01 8.00 -6.26
CA ASP A 45 -4.09 6.76 -7.02
C ASP A 45 -5.51 6.48 -7.54
N ILE A 46 -6.55 6.70 -6.71
CA ILE A 46 -7.96 6.57 -7.12
C ILE A 46 -8.27 7.60 -8.20
N TYR A 47 -7.87 8.85 -7.98
CA TYR A 47 -8.03 9.94 -8.94
C TYR A 47 -7.39 9.60 -10.30
N TYR A 48 -6.11 9.19 -10.32
CA TYR A 48 -5.44 8.84 -11.55
C TYR A 48 -6.03 7.60 -12.22
N LYS A 49 -6.55 6.62 -11.46
CA LYS A 49 -7.28 5.46 -12.02
C LYS A 49 -8.53 5.91 -12.79
N ARG A 50 -9.32 6.83 -12.23
CA ARG A 50 -10.51 7.36 -12.91
C ARG A 50 -10.15 8.17 -14.15
N VAL A 51 -9.19 9.08 -14.04
CA VAL A 51 -8.73 9.90 -15.19
C VAL A 51 -8.21 9.03 -16.32
N ARG A 52 -7.44 7.98 -16.00
CA ARG A 52 -6.98 7.00 -17.00
C ARG A 52 -8.12 6.15 -17.56
N GLY A 53 -9.18 5.90 -16.79
CA GLY A 53 -10.40 5.26 -17.26
C GLY A 53 -11.12 6.07 -18.33
N TYR A 54 -11.23 7.39 -18.14
CA TYR A 54 -11.83 8.29 -19.14
C TYR A 54 -10.98 8.40 -20.42
N CYS A 55 -9.66 8.46 -20.28
CA CYS A 55 -8.71 8.59 -21.39
C CYS A 55 -8.19 7.25 -21.93
N GLY A 56 -8.92 6.15 -21.69
CA GLY A 56 -8.56 4.82 -22.16
C GLY A 56 -8.21 4.71 -23.65
N PRO A 57 -8.97 5.31 -24.59
CA PRO A 57 -8.66 5.19 -26.01
C PRO A 57 -7.34 5.88 -26.39
N GLU A 58 -7.07 7.08 -25.87
CA GLU A 58 -5.83 7.81 -26.15
C GLU A 58 -4.60 7.13 -25.54
N ILE A 59 -4.75 6.55 -24.34
CA ILE A 59 -3.70 5.76 -23.68
C ILE A 59 -3.38 4.51 -24.51
N LYS A 60 -4.40 3.83 -25.06
CA LYS A 60 -4.23 2.64 -25.88
C LYS A 60 -3.48 2.95 -27.18
N GLU A 61 -3.81 4.05 -27.85
CA GLU A 61 -3.11 4.52 -29.05
C GLU A 61 -1.64 4.86 -28.76
N PHE A 62 -1.37 5.52 -27.64
CA PHE A 62 0.00 5.79 -27.20
C PHE A 62 0.75 4.49 -26.90
N ALA A 63 0.12 3.54 -26.19
CA ALA A 63 0.71 2.24 -25.89
C ALA A 63 1.02 1.44 -27.17
N ALA A 64 0.11 1.41 -28.14
CA ALA A 64 0.32 0.76 -29.43
C ALA A 64 1.57 1.30 -30.16
N CYS A 65 1.77 2.61 -30.15
CA CYS A 65 2.95 3.22 -30.74
C CYS A 65 4.25 2.91 -29.94
N ALA A 66 4.15 2.84 -28.61
CA ALA A 66 5.27 2.69 -27.70
C ALA A 66 5.75 1.23 -27.50
N ILE A 67 4.96 0.22 -27.89
CA ILE A 67 5.18 -1.21 -27.57
C ILE A 67 6.55 -1.79 -27.97
N ASN A 68 7.32 -1.16 -28.86
CA ASN A 68 8.69 -1.59 -29.19
C ASN A 68 9.70 -0.44 -29.24
N ARG A 69 9.37 0.70 -28.62
CA ARG A 69 10.13 1.95 -28.74
C ARG A 69 10.40 2.56 -27.36
N THR A 70 11.14 1.86 -26.51
CA THR A 70 11.38 2.30 -25.12
C THR A 70 12.10 3.64 -25.03
N ILE A 71 13.14 3.85 -25.84
CA ILE A 71 13.98 5.06 -25.79
C ILE A 71 13.45 6.17 -26.72
N THR A 72 12.95 5.80 -27.90
CA THR A 72 12.57 6.76 -28.96
C THR A 72 11.08 7.12 -28.96
N ALA A 73 10.22 6.47 -28.14
CA ALA A 73 8.78 6.75 -28.11
C ALA A 73 8.44 8.21 -27.85
N THR A 74 9.21 8.90 -27.02
CA THR A 74 8.98 10.31 -26.68
C THR A 74 8.99 11.23 -27.92
N TRP A 75 9.81 10.88 -28.92
CA TRP A 75 9.93 11.60 -30.18
C TRP A 75 9.00 11.04 -31.25
N VAL A 76 9.05 9.73 -31.48
CA VAL A 76 8.29 9.04 -32.55
C VAL A 76 6.78 9.06 -32.27
N CYS A 77 6.38 8.85 -31.03
CA CYS A 77 4.98 8.81 -30.59
C CYS A 77 4.50 10.15 -30.02
N ARG A 78 5.14 11.27 -30.39
CA ARG A 78 4.86 12.60 -29.83
C ARG A 78 3.40 13.00 -30.02
N LYS A 79 2.79 12.69 -31.17
CA LYS A 79 1.40 13.02 -31.48
C LYS A 79 0.43 12.31 -30.53
N GLN A 80 0.60 11.00 -30.35
CA GLN A 80 -0.20 10.19 -29.45
C GLN A 80 0.00 10.60 -27.99
N ARG A 81 1.25 10.90 -27.59
CA ARG A 81 1.57 11.39 -26.24
C ARG A 81 0.84 12.71 -25.94
N LEU A 82 0.83 13.65 -26.89
CA LEU A 82 0.15 14.93 -26.72
C LEU A 82 -1.38 14.76 -26.64
N ALA A 83 -1.96 13.88 -27.46
CA ALA A 83 -3.38 13.58 -27.42
C ALA A 83 -3.80 12.97 -26.06
N MET A 84 -3.05 11.98 -25.58
CA MET A 84 -3.24 11.38 -24.27
C MET A 84 -3.14 12.42 -23.15
N ASN A 85 -2.08 13.24 -23.15
CA ASN A 85 -1.90 14.29 -22.14
C ASN A 85 -3.02 15.34 -22.18
N ALA A 86 -3.49 15.72 -23.37
CA ALA A 86 -4.60 16.66 -23.52
C ALA A 86 -5.89 16.10 -22.90
N CYS A 87 -6.19 14.82 -23.11
CA CYS A 87 -7.32 14.17 -22.45
C CYS A 87 -7.12 14.15 -20.91
N MET A 88 -5.95 13.73 -20.43
CA MET A 88 -5.69 13.63 -19.00
C MET A 88 -5.85 14.99 -18.30
N VAL A 89 -5.35 16.08 -18.88
CA VAL A 89 -5.51 17.44 -18.34
C VAL A 89 -6.97 17.90 -18.37
N LYS A 90 -7.74 17.54 -19.39
CA LYS A 90 -9.17 17.89 -19.50
C LYS A 90 -10.01 17.25 -18.37
N HIS A 91 -9.66 16.03 -17.97
CA HIS A 91 -10.32 15.31 -16.87
C HIS A 91 -9.65 15.52 -15.52
N ALA A 92 -8.51 16.21 -15.47
CA ALA A 92 -7.78 16.53 -14.25
C ALA A 92 -8.40 17.71 -13.49
N LYS A 93 -9.68 17.59 -13.10
CA LYS A 93 -10.41 18.63 -12.40
C LYS A 93 -10.29 18.47 -10.87
N PRO A 94 -10.25 19.56 -10.09
CA PRO A 94 -10.32 19.50 -8.63
C PRO A 94 -11.57 18.74 -8.13
N GLU A 95 -12.70 18.88 -8.81
CA GLU A 95 -13.94 18.15 -8.49
C GLU A 95 -13.78 16.62 -8.55
N GLU A 96 -12.93 16.13 -9.45
CA GLU A 96 -12.62 14.70 -9.57
C GLU A 96 -11.73 14.21 -8.43
N GLU A 97 -10.83 15.08 -7.94
CA GLU A 97 -10.02 14.80 -6.75
C GLU A 97 -10.89 14.77 -5.50
N ASP A 98 -11.82 15.71 -5.34
CA ASP A 98 -12.76 15.73 -4.22
C ASP A 98 -13.64 14.48 -4.20
N ARG A 99 -14.18 14.08 -5.36
CA ARG A 99 -14.92 12.82 -5.48
C ARG A 99 -14.04 11.61 -5.17
N ALA A 100 -12.74 11.65 -5.49
CA ALA A 100 -11.80 10.58 -5.16
C ALA A 100 -11.49 10.54 -3.65
N ARG A 101 -11.44 11.70 -2.99
CA ARG A 101 -11.37 11.80 -1.53
C ARG A 101 -12.60 11.17 -0.90
N GLU A 102 -13.80 11.50 -1.38
CA GLU A 102 -15.05 10.93 -0.87
C GLU A 102 -15.09 9.41 -1.01
N GLU A 103 -14.74 8.85 -2.17
CA GLU A 103 -14.65 7.39 -2.36
C GLU A 103 -13.59 6.78 -1.43
N TRP A 104 -12.44 7.42 -1.26
CA TRP A 104 -11.41 6.95 -0.36
C TRP A 104 -11.89 6.93 1.10
N PHE A 105 -12.62 7.96 1.54
CA PHE A 105 -13.22 8.01 2.88
C PHE A 105 -14.34 6.96 3.03
N ALA A 106 -15.20 6.77 2.03
CA ALA A 106 -16.26 5.76 2.06
C ALA A 106 -15.70 4.34 2.20
N GLY A 107 -14.62 4.02 1.48
CA GLY A 107 -13.94 2.74 1.58
C GLY A 107 -13.07 2.56 2.83
N ARG A 108 -13.00 3.54 3.75
CA ARG A 108 -12.14 3.47 4.94
C ARG A 108 -12.49 2.27 5.82
N GLU A 109 -13.79 2.09 6.08
CA GLU A 109 -14.27 1.01 6.94
C GLU A 109 -14.05 -0.36 6.30
N GLU A 110 -14.27 -0.46 4.99
CA GLU A 110 -13.97 -1.67 4.23
C GLU A 110 -12.48 -2.02 4.28
N ARG A 111 -11.58 -1.04 4.11
CA ARG A 111 -10.13 -1.26 4.25
C ARG A 111 -9.73 -1.66 5.67
N ARG A 112 -10.47 -1.22 6.70
CA ARG A 112 -10.25 -1.66 8.09
C ARG A 112 -10.66 -3.11 8.26
N ARG A 113 -11.88 -3.46 7.84
CA ARG A 113 -12.41 -4.83 7.88
C ARG A 113 -11.53 -5.82 7.11
N ASN A 114 -11.03 -5.43 5.95
CA ASN A 114 -10.15 -6.31 5.17
C ASN A 114 -8.81 -6.58 5.88
N ARG A 115 -8.23 -5.58 6.57
CA ARG A 115 -7.02 -5.79 7.38
C ARG A 115 -7.29 -6.75 8.54
N GLU A 116 -8.39 -6.55 9.26
CA GLU A 116 -8.79 -7.42 10.36
C GLU A 116 -9.02 -8.87 9.89
N LEU A 117 -9.63 -9.07 8.71
CA LEU A 117 -9.83 -10.39 8.13
C LEU A 117 -8.51 -11.05 7.71
N GLU A 118 -7.59 -10.31 7.09
CA GLU A 118 -6.28 -10.84 6.69
C GLU A 118 -5.40 -11.17 7.90
N GLU A 119 -5.49 -10.37 8.97
CA GLU A 119 -4.85 -10.66 10.26
C GLU A 119 -5.42 -11.94 10.88
N GLN A 120 -6.74 -12.11 10.91
CA GLN A 120 -7.39 -13.33 11.40
C GLN A 120 -6.96 -14.56 10.60
N LYS A 121 -6.99 -14.51 9.26
CA LYS A 121 -6.50 -15.60 8.39
C LYS A 121 -5.02 -15.91 8.64
N THR A 122 -4.21 -14.89 8.89
CA THR A 122 -2.79 -15.05 9.17
C THR A 122 -2.59 -15.72 10.52
N GLU A 123 -3.36 -15.37 11.55
CA GLU A 123 -3.34 -16.03 12.84
C GLU A 123 -3.81 -17.49 12.76
N GLU A 124 -4.90 -17.76 12.03
CA GLU A 124 -5.40 -19.12 11.78
C GLU A 124 -4.33 -19.97 11.10
N ARG A 125 -3.71 -19.44 10.04
CA ARG A 125 -2.59 -20.09 9.34
C ARG A 125 -1.41 -20.34 10.28
N ARG A 126 -1.07 -19.39 11.15
CA ARG A 126 0.00 -19.57 12.15
C ARG A 126 -0.36 -20.68 13.15
N ARG A 127 -1.59 -20.72 13.64
CA ARG A 127 -2.09 -21.76 14.56
C ARG A 127 -2.05 -23.15 13.91
N GLU A 128 -2.46 -23.24 12.65
CA GLU A 128 -2.41 -24.49 11.88
C GLU A 128 -0.98 -24.98 11.69
N VAL A 129 -0.05 -24.09 11.31
CA VAL A 129 1.37 -24.44 11.17
C VAL A 129 1.95 -24.93 12.50
N ILE A 130 1.64 -24.26 13.62
CA ILE A 130 2.09 -24.69 14.96
C ILE A 130 1.53 -26.09 15.31
N ARG A 131 0.27 -26.36 14.98
CA ARG A 131 -0.35 -27.68 15.19
C ARG A 131 0.38 -28.76 14.40
N MET A 132 0.62 -28.54 13.10
CA MET A 132 1.34 -29.51 12.26
C MET A 132 2.76 -29.77 12.74
N MET A 133 3.49 -28.72 13.14
CA MET A 133 4.85 -28.85 13.68
C MET A 133 4.90 -29.69 14.97
N ARG A 134 3.90 -29.54 15.85
CA ARG A 134 3.80 -30.35 17.07
C ARG A 134 3.54 -31.82 16.74
N GLU A 135 2.62 -32.09 15.83
CA GLU A 135 2.32 -33.45 15.37
C GLU A 135 3.53 -34.12 14.70
N ASP A 136 4.30 -33.37 13.91
CA ASP A 136 5.54 -33.85 13.30
C ASP A 136 6.63 -34.17 14.34
N GLU A 137 6.77 -33.33 15.36
CA GLU A 137 7.71 -33.59 16.45
C GLU A 137 7.34 -34.88 17.21
N GLU A 138 6.06 -35.10 17.48
CA GLU A 138 5.57 -36.34 18.09
C GLU A 138 5.81 -37.56 17.20
N ARG A 139 5.57 -37.46 15.89
CA ARG A 139 5.87 -38.53 14.92
C ARG A 139 7.35 -38.87 14.92
N ARG A 140 8.23 -37.86 14.91
CA ARG A 140 9.69 -38.05 14.97
C ARG A 140 10.13 -38.71 16.27
N ARG A 141 9.63 -38.26 17.42
CA ARG A 141 9.92 -38.87 18.73
C ARG A 141 9.49 -40.34 18.79
N LYS A 142 8.33 -40.69 18.22
CA LYS A 142 7.86 -42.09 18.14
C LYS A 142 8.78 -42.95 17.26
N ALA A 143 9.16 -42.45 16.08
CA ALA A 143 10.09 -43.16 15.19
C ALA A 143 11.49 -43.37 15.83
N GLU A 144 12.00 -42.37 16.56
CA GLU A 144 13.25 -42.48 17.33
C GLU A 144 13.15 -43.53 18.46
N ALA A 145 12.01 -43.58 19.18
CA ALA A 145 11.76 -44.59 20.20
C ALA A 145 11.63 -46.02 19.64
N GLU A 146 11.00 -46.19 18.47
CA GLU A 146 10.88 -47.49 17.82
C GLU A 146 12.23 -47.99 17.27
N SER A 147 13.01 -47.11 16.64
CA SER A 147 14.35 -47.45 16.12
C SER A 147 15.35 -47.82 17.21
N THR A 148 15.28 -47.18 18.39
CA THR A 148 16.12 -47.53 19.55
C THR A 148 15.71 -48.86 20.18
N LYS A 149 14.43 -49.22 20.15
CA LYS A 149 13.92 -50.50 20.67
C LYS A 149 14.27 -51.70 19.78
N GLY A 150 14.35 -51.52 18.46
CA GLY A 150 14.72 -52.58 17.51
C GLY A 150 16.23 -52.89 17.46
N LYS A 151 17.08 -52.09 18.12
CA LYS A 151 18.54 -52.26 18.13
C LYS A 151 19.06 -52.95 19.41
N LYS A 152 18.16 -53.36 20.31
CA LYS A 152 18.46 -54.05 21.58
C LYS A 152 17.94 -55.47 21.53
#